data_AF-A0A7V0ZLN7-F1
#
_entry.id   AF-A0A7V0ZLN7-F1
#
_cell.length_a   1.000
_cell.length_b   1.000
_cell.length_c   1.000
_cell.angle_alpha   90.00
_cell.angle_beta   90.00
_cell.angle_gamma   90.00
#
_symmetry.space_group_name_H-M   'P 1'
#
loop_
_entity.id
_entity.type
_entity.pdbx_description
1 polymer ?
#
loop_
_entity_poly.entity_id
_entity_poly.type
_entity_poly.pdbx_seq_one_letter_code
_entity_poly.pdbx_strand_id
1 'polypeptide(L)' 'MEIIAADTDTALARMLDSYEHPAILVNPQYQILATNDLYKDKFGLIDSADEPARCYKISHGYSRPC' A
#
# COMPACT_ATOMS: atom_id res chain seq x y z
N MET A 1 3.24 7.16 7.89
CA MET A 1 3.58 5.94 7.12
C MET A 1 3.11 4.68 7.85
N GLU A 2 2.66 3.67 7.09
CA GLU A 2 2.29 2.34 7.58
C GLU A 2 2.98 1.23 6.75
N ILE A 3 3.49 0.20 7.43
CA ILE A 3 4.05 -1.00 6.79
C ILE A 3 3.02 -2.12 6.92
N ILE A 4 2.72 -2.76 5.79
CA ILE A 4 1.65 -3.76 5.67
C ILE A 4 2.25 -5.17 5.55
N ALA A 5 3.26 -5.35 4.70
CA ALA A 5 3.95 -6.63 4.56
C ALA A 5 5.18 -6.70 5.47
N ALA A 6 5.32 -7.80 6.21
CA ALA A 6 6.35 -7.95 7.25
C ALA A 6 7.80 -7.93 6.72
N ASP A 7 8.00 -8.25 5.43
CA ASP A 7 9.29 -8.30 4.75
C ASP A 7 9.67 -7.00 4.01
N THR A 8 8.91 -5.92 4.24
CA THR A 8 9.15 -4.63 3.58
C THR A 8 10.41 -3.93 4.09
N ASP A 9 11.26 -3.47 3.16
CA ASP A 9 12.38 -2.58 3.50
C ASP A 9 11.87 -1.24 4.03
N THR A 10 12.13 -0.98 5.32
CA THR A 10 11.74 0.25 6.01
C THR A 10 12.33 1.52 5.40
N ALA A 11 13.51 1.48 4.77
CA ALA A 11 14.11 2.64 4.12
C ALA A 11 13.31 3.02 2.87
N LEU A 12 12.91 2.03 2.07
CA LEU A 12 12.04 2.25 0.91
C LEU A 12 10.65 2.73 1.33
N ALA A 13 10.08 2.15 2.39
CA ALA A 13 8.80 2.59 2.93
C ALA A 13 8.84 4.07 3.34
N ARG A 14 9.92 4.53 3.99
CA ARG A 14 10.09 5.93 4.42
C ARG A 14 10.17 6.92 3.27
N MET A 15 10.58 6.49 2.07
CA MET A 15 10.56 7.38 0.90
C MET A 15 9.14 7.84 0.55
N LEU A 16 8.11 7.07 0.90
CA LEU A 16 6.71 7.41 0.64
C LEU A 16 6.26 8.70 1.35
N ASP A 17 6.88 9.06 2.47
CA ASP A 17 6.55 10.28 3.22
C ASP A 17 7.04 11.57 2.53
N SER A 18 7.93 11.46 1.53
CA SER A 18 8.38 12.59 0.73
C SER A 18 7.39 13.02 -0.37
N TYR A 19 6.38 12.19 -0.63
CA TYR A 19 5.39 12.46 -1.68
C TYR A 19 4.22 13.29 -1.12
N GLU A 20 3.87 14.36 -1.81
CA GLU A 20 2.74 15.24 -1.46
C GLU A 20 1.36 14.64 -1.80
N HIS A 21 1.33 13.39 -2.31
CA HIS A 21 0.13 12.70 -2.77
C HIS A 21 0.05 11.29 -2.15
N PRO A 22 -1.14 10.67 -2.10
CA PRO A 22 -1.29 9.26 -1.72
C PRO A 22 -0.31 8.34 -2.47
N ALA A 23 0.54 7.64 -1.73
CA ALA A 23 1.61 6.82 -2.29
C ALA A 23 1.68 5.45 -1.62
N ILE A 24 2.05 4.45 -2.42
CA ILE A 24 2.22 3.05 -1.99
C ILE A 24 3.54 2.50 -2.49
N LEU A 25 4.11 1.57 -1.72
CA LEU A 25 5.12 0.64 -2.20
C LEU A 25 4.42 -0.67 -2.58
N VAL A 26 4.73 -1.20 -3.76
CA VAL A 26 4.04 -2.36 -4.31
C VAL A 26 5.04 -3.36 -4.91
N ASN A 27 4.76 -4.66 -4.81
CA ASN A 27 5.56 -5.71 -5.46
C ASN A 27 5.00 -6.11 -6.85
N PRO A 28 5.71 -6.95 -7.62
CA PRO A 28 5.24 -7.40 -8.94
C PRO A 28 3.91 -8.19 -8.93
N GLN A 29 3.49 -8.71 -7.77
CA GLN A 29 2.20 -9.38 -7.58
C GLN A 29 1.08 -8.38 -7.17
N TYR A 30 1.34 -7.08 -7.28
CA TYR A 30 0.42 -5.99 -6.93
C TYR A 30 0.05 -5.92 -5.44
N GLN A 31 0.80 -6.59 -4.57
CA GLN A 31 0.63 -6.48 -3.13
C GLN A 31 1.21 -5.16 -2.64
N ILE A 32 0.41 -4.42 -1.87
CA ILE A 32 0.83 -3.22 -1.15
C ILE A 32 1.72 -3.66 0.01
N LEU A 33 2.95 -3.17 0.01
CA LEU A 33 3.97 -3.46 1.02
C LEU A 33 3.97 -2.39 2.13
N ALA A 34 3.79 -1.12 1.74
CA ALA A 34 3.72 0.02 2.64
C ALA A 34 2.93 1.17 2.01
N THR A 35 2.46 2.10 2.83
CA THR A 35 1.71 3.29 2.41
C THR A 35 2.17 4.52 3.18
N ASN A 36 2.04 5.71 2.60
CA ASN A 36 2.09 6.95 3.37
C ASN A 36 0.73 7.23 4.06
N ASP A 37 0.71 8.26 4.92
CA ASP A 37 -0.50 8.62 5.67
C ASP A 37 -1.61 9.13 4.74
N LEU A 38 -1.25 9.86 3.68
CA LEU A 38 -2.21 10.37 2.70
C LEU A 38 -2.99 9.24 1.98
N TYR A 39 -2.35 8.08 1.75
CA TYR A 39 -3.04 6.93 1.18
C TYR A 39 -4.03 6.32 2.18
N LYS A 40 -3.63 6.19 3.45
CA LYS A 40 -4.51 5.74 4.53
C LYS A 40 -5.70 6.66 4.73
N ASP A 41 -5.50 7.98 4.68
CA ASP A 41 -6.58 8.96 4.81
C ASP A 41 -7.60 8.84 3.67
N LYS A 42 -7.14 8.47 2.47
CA LYS A 42 -7.99 8.33 1.29
C LYS A 42 -8.76 7.01 1.22
N PHE A 43 -8.12 5.90 1.59
CA PHE A 43 -8.67 4.54 1.40
C PHE A 43 -9.05 3.85 2.71
N GLY A 44 -8.75 4.45 3.86
CA GLY A 44 -9.00 3.89 5.18
C GLY A 44 -7.92 2.91 5.64
N LEU A 45 -8.21 2.20 6.73
CA LEU A 45 -7.37 1.13 7.25
C LEU A 45 -7.38 -0.05 6.28
N ILE A 46 -6.19 -0.56 5.97
CA ILE A 46 -6.01 -1.69 5.08
C ILE A 46 -5.90 -2.95 5.91
N ASP A 47 -6.96 -3.76 5.88
CA ASP A 47 -6.90 -5.09 6.45
C ASP A 47 -6.09 -6.02 5.55
N SER A 48 -5.06 -6.64 6.12
CA SER A 48 -4.16 -7.58 5.46
C SER A 48 -3.96 -8.85 6.28
N ALA A 49 -4.81 -9.09 7.28
CA ALA A 49 -4.70 -10.24 8.18
C ALA A 49 -5.03 -11.56 7.46
N ASP A 50 -6.08 -11.57 6.63
CA ASP A 50 -6.58 -12.78 5.96
C ASP A 50 -6.03 -12.94 4.53
N GLU A 51 -5.75 -11.84 3.83
CA GLU A 51 -5.21 -11.86 2.47
C GLU A 51 -4.28 -10.67 2.18
N PRO A 52 -3.33 -10.81 1.24
CA PRO A 52 -2.49 -9.69 0.83
C PRO A 52 -3.33 -8.52 0.30
N ALA A 53 -3.09 -7.32 0.84
CA ALA A 53 -3.66 -6.09 0.34
C ALA A 53 -3.20 -5.83 -1.10
N ARG A 54 -4.11 -5.86 -2.09
CA ARG A 54 -3.75 -5.65 -3.51
C ARG A 54 -4.18 -4.27 -4.00
N CYS A 55 -3.27 -3.57 -4.67
CA CYS A 55 -3.50 -2.18 -5.10
C CYS A 55 -4.69 -2.04 -6.06
N TYR A 56 -4.90 -3.00 -6.96
CA TYR A 56 -6.05 -2.96 -7.88
C TYR A 56 -7.39 -3.16 -7.15
N LYS A 57 -7.42 -3.89 -6.03
CA LYS A 57 -8.63 -4.11 -5.23
C LYS A 57 -8.94 -2.88 -4.39
N ILE A 58 -7.94 -2.31 -3.73
CA ILE A 58 -8.10 -1.20 -2.79
C ILE A 58 -8.19 0.14 -3.52
N SER A 59 -7.23 0.44 -4.41
CA SER A 59 -7.16 1.74 -5.08
C SER A 59 -8.18 1.90 -6.21
N HIS A 60 -8.56 0.79 -6.88
CA HIS A 60 -9.38 0.83 -8.10
C HIS A 60 -10.70 0.05 -8.00
N GLY A 61 -10.89 -0.79 -6.97
CA GLY A 61 -12.09 -1.62 -6.84
C GLY A 61 -12.17 -2.77 -7.84
N TYR A 62 -11.05 -3.17 -8.46
CA TYR A 62 -11.01 -4.24 -9.45
C TYR A 62 -10.80 -5.62 -8.81
N SER A 63 -11.21 -6.66 -9.52
CA SER A 63 -10.94 -8.06 -9.16
C SER A 63 -9.62 -8.59 -9.76
N ARG A 64 -9.01 -7.85 -10.69
CA ARG A 64 -7.77 -8.21 -11.40
C ARG A 64 -6.89 -6.97 -11.63
N PRO A 65 -5.59 -7.14 -11.92
CA PRO A 65 -4.71 -6.04 -12.29
C PRO A 65 -5.26 -5.20 -13.45
N CYS A 66 -4.92 -3.91 -13.46
CA CYS A 66 -5.30 -2.94 -14.48
C CYS A 66 -4.65 -3.21 -15.84
#